data_AF-A0A929DTR9-F1
#
_entry.id   AF-A0A929DTR9-F1
#
_cell.length_a   1.000
_cell.length_b   1.000
_cell.length_c   1.000
_cell.angle_alpha   90.00
_cell.angle_beta   90.00
_cell.angle_gamma   90.00
#
_symmetry.space_group_name_H-M   'P 1'
#
loop_
_entity.id
_entity.type
_entity.pdbx_description
1 polymer ?
#
loop_
_entity_poly.entity_id
_entity_poly.type
_entity_poly.pdbx_seq_one_letter_code
_entity_poly.pdbx_strand_id
1 'polypeptide(L)'
;MKFLKRCQNSCFRRLFNINILSGLAVALVAFLLMISSDYSSLGERKSWDAIYNTVIFGGLIYSAVFWYVNTFARDWLAERNKG
;
A
#
# COMPACT_ATOMS: atom_id res chain seq x y z
N MET A 1 0.45 -11.84 -30.98
CA MET A 1 0.08 -10.65 -30.17
C MET A 1 -0.61 -10.93 -28.83
N LYS A 2 -1.50 -11.94 -28.68
CA LYS A 2 -2.18 -12.25 -27.40
C LYS A 2 -1.24 -12.63 -26.24
N PHE A 3 -0.09 -13.25 -26.54
CA PHE A 3 0.89 -13.69 -25.53
C PHE A 3 1.60 -12.51 -24.84
N LEU A 4 1.94 -11.45 -25.59
CA LEU A 4 2.59 -10.25 -25.07
C LEU A 4 1.68 -9.46 -24.12
N LYS A 5 0.38 -9.36 -24.43
CA LYS A 5 -0.63 -8.73 -23.54
C LYS A 5 -0.79 -9.48 -22.20
N ARG A 6 -0.68 -10.81 -22.19
CA ARG A 6 -0.75 -11.62 -20.95
C ARG A 6 0.45 -11.39 -20.04
N CYS A 7 1.66 -11.30 -20.60
CA CYS A 7 2.87 -10.97 -19.82
C CYS A 7 2.83 -9.54 -19.27
N GLN A 8 2.35 -8.57 -20.05
CA GLN A 8 2.23 -7.18 -19.62
C GLN A 8 1.27 -7.03 -18.43
N ASN A 9 0.10 -7.69 -18.47
CA ASN A 9 -0.85 -7.70 -17.35
C ASN A 9 -0.30 -8.37 -16.09
N SER A 10 0.55 -9.40 -16.26
CA SER A 10 1.17 -10.11 -15.13
C SER A 10 2.27 -9.28 -14.47
N CYS A 11 3.05 -8.54 -15.26
CA CYS A 11 4.08 -7.63 -14.76
C CYS A 11 3.45 -6.43 -14.03
N PHE A 12 2.44 -5.80 -14.64
CA PHE A 12 1.71 -4.69 -14.04
C PHE A 12 1.09 -5.09 -12.69
N ARG A 13 0.43 -6.25 -12.61
CA ARG A 13 -0.15 -6.75 -11.37
C ARG A 13 0.89 -7.01 -10.27
N ARG A 14 2.07 -7.53 -10.64
CA ARG A 14 3.17 -7.72 -9.68
C ARG A 14 3.65 -6.38 -9.12
N LEU A 15 3.81 -5.36 -9.97
CA LEU A 15 4.19 -4.02 -9.53
C LEU A 15 3.15 -3.42 -8.57
N PHE A 16 1.85 -3.52 -8.87
CA PHE A 16 0.81 -3.02 -7.97
C PHE A 16 0.80 -3.77 -6.63
N ASN A 17 0.92 -5.11 -6.65
CA ASN A 17 1.02 -5.90 -5.42
C ASN A 17 2.25 -5.51 -4.57
N ILE A 18 3.39 -5.23 -5.19
CA ILE A 18 4.59 -4.76 -4.48
C ILE A 18 4.32 -3.39 -3.82
N ASN A 19 3.63 -2.47 -4.50
CA ASN A 19 3.26 -1.18 -3.92
C ASN A 19 2.26 -1.31 -2.76
N ILE A 20 1.29 -2.22 -2.87
CA ILE A 20 0.36 -2.51 -1.76
C ILE A 20 1.14 -3.03 -0.56
N LEU A 21 2.06 -3.97 -0.77
CA LEU A 21 2.89 -4.55 0.29
C LEU A 21 3.87 -3.53 0.88
N SER A 22 4.43 -2.61 0.09
CA SER A 22 5.33 -1.58 0.62
C SER A 22 4.58 -0.60 1.53
N GLY A 23 3.37 -0.17 1.17
CA GLY A 23 2.53 0.67 2.04
C GLY A 23 2.18 -0.01 3.36
N LEU A 24 1.85 -1.31 3.31
CA LEU A 24 1.58 -2.11 4.52
C LEU A 24 2.84 -2.31 5.37
N ALA A 25 3.99 -2.54 4.74
CA ALA A 25 5.26 -2.69 5.44
C ALA A 25 5.67 -1.40 6.16
N VAL A 26 5.50 -0.24 5.51
CA VAL A 26 5.75 1.07 6.14
C VAL A 26 4.82 1.29 7.34
N ALA A 27 3.53 0.99 7.20
CA ALA A 27 2.59 1.10 8.31
C ALA A 27 2.95 0.16 9.47
N LEU A 28 3.36 -1.08 9.18
CA LEU A 28 3.79 -2.04 10.19
C LEU A 28 5.05 -1.59 10.92
N VAL A 29 6.06 -1.09 10.19
CA VAL A 29 7.29 -0.57 10.80
C VAL A 29 6.99 0.64 11.69
N ALA A 30 6.16 1.58 11.22
CA ALA A 30 5.75 2.72 12.02
C ALA A 30 5.00 2.31 13.29
N PHE A 31 4.12 1.30 13.20
CA PHE A 31 3.41 0.74 14.34
C PHE A 31 4.36 0.08 15.34
N LEU A 32 5.35 -0.68 14.85
CA LEU A 32 6.36 -1.29 15.71
C LEU A 32 7.18 -0.22 16.45
N LEU A 33 7.68 0.79 15.73
CA LEU A 33 8.43 1.90 16.33
C LEU A 33 7.60 2.64 17.39
N MET A 34 6.32 2.91 17.11
CA MET A 34 5.41 3.55 18.07
C MET A 34 5.35 2.81 19.41
N ILE A 35 5.40 1.47 19.39
CA ILE A 35 5.30 0.61 20.58
C ILE A 35 6.66 0.39 21.24
N SER A 36 7.73 0.22 20.46
CA SER A 36 9.06 -0.16 20.96
C SER A 36 9.96 1.01 21.31
N SER A 37 9.63 2.24 20.91
CA SER A 37 10.43 3.41 21.22
C SER A 37 10.35 3.78 22.70
N ASP A 38 11.52 3.94 23.33
CA ASP A 38 11.64 4.56 24.64
C ASP A 38 11.60 6.09 24.49
N TYR A 39 10.65 6.72 25.18
CA TYR A 39 10.48 8.17 25.19
C TYR A 39 10.95 8.74 26.52
N SER A 40 11.71 9.83 26.49
CA SER A 40 12.25 10.48 27.70
C SER A 40 11.18 11.25 28.48
N SER A 41 10.06 11.60 27.83
CA SER A 41 8.95 12.32 28.43
C SER A 41 7.59 12.01 27.79
N LEU A 42 6.51 12.30 28.52
CA LEU A 42 5.13 12.22 28.00
C LEU A 42 4.88 13.18 26.83
N GLY A 43 5.54 14.35 26.83
CA GLY A 43 5.41 15.34 25.76
C GLY A 43 6.04 14.85 24.45
N GLU A 44 7.23 14.26 24.54
CA GLU A 44 7.92 13.65 23.40
C GLU A 44 7.08 12.53 22.77
N ARG A 45 6.53 11.63 23.60
CA ARG A 45 5.64 10.56 23.11
C ARG A 45 4.46 11.10 22.32
N LYS A 46 3.75 12.12 22.84
CA LYS A 46 2.60 12.72 22.13
C LYS A 46 2.97 13.30 20.78
N SER A 47 4.14 13.94 20.66
CA SER A 47 4.59 14.47 19.37
C SER A 47 4.90 13.36 18.35
N TRP A 48 5.51 12.27 18.79
CA TRP A 48 5.82 11.13 17.92
C TRP A 48 4.58 10.30 17.56
N ASP A 49 3.63 10.12 18.50
CA ASP A 49 2.38 9.41 18.24
C ASP A 49 1.60 10.06 17.08
N ALA A 50 1.59 11.39 16.97
CA ALA A 50 0.96 12.09 15.85
C ALA A 50 1.64 11.76 14.49
N ILE A 51 2.97 11.68 14.49
CA ILE A 51 3.75 11.32 13.30
C ILE A 51 3.48 9.85 12.93
N TYR A 52 3.60 8.93 13.88
CA TYR A 52 3.35 7.51 13.64
C TYR A 52 1.94 7.24 13.15
N ASN A 53 0.92 7.85 13.77
CA ASN A 53 -0.45 7.74 13.30
C ASN A 53 -0.59 8.23 11.86
N THR A 54 -0.01 9.37 11.52
CA THR A 54 -0.04 9.91 10.15
C THR A 54 0.60 8.95 9.15
N VAL A 55 1.76 8.37 9.50
CA VAL A 55 2.47 7.42 8.64
C VAL A 55 1.69 6.11 8.48
N ILE A 56 1.11 5.59 9.56
CA ILE A 56 0.27 4.38 9.55
C ILE A 56 -0.95 4.60 8.66
N PHE A 57 -1.72 5.67 8.90
CA PHE A 57 -2.90 5.98 8.10
C PHE A 57 -2.53 6.26 6.64
N GLY A 58 -1.45 7.00 6.40
CA GLY A 58 -0.93 7.25 5.05
C GLY A 58 -0.58 5.96 4.31
N GLY A 59 0.13 5.03 4.96
CA GLY A 59 0.46 3.72 4.41
C GLY A 59 -0.77 2.87 4.11
N LEU A 60 -1.75 2.84 5.01
CA LEU A 60 -3.00 2.11 4.82
C LEU A 60 -3.84 2.68 3.66
N ILE A 61 -3.99 4.01 3.58
CA ILE A 61 -4.70 4.68 2.48
C ILE A 61 -3.99 4.42 1.15
N TYR A 62 -2.66 4.55 1.12
CA TYR A 62 -1.85 4.26 -0.06
C TYR A 62 -2.08 2.82 -0.55
N SER A 63 -1.99 1.84 0.34
CA SER A 63 -2.26 0.44 0.01
C SER A 63 -3.68 0.22 -0.47
N ALA A 64 -4.68 0.89 0.12
CA ALA A 64 -6.08 0.80 -0.29
C ALA A 64 -6.30 1.35 -1.72
N VAL A 65 -5.68 2.48 -2.06
CA VAL A 65 -5.75 3.07 -3.42
C VAL A 65 -5.16 2.13 -4.46
N PHE A 66 -3.95 1.60 -4.22
CA PHE A 66 -3.32 0.67 -5.15
C PHE A 66 -4.09 -0.65 -5.26
N TRP A 67 -4.69 -1.13 -4.17
CA TRP A 67 -5.57 -2.30 -4.19
C TRP A 67 -6.84 -2.06 -5.00
N TYR A 68 -7.48 -0.89 -4.82
CA TYR A 68 -8.64 -0.49 -5.61
C TYR A 68 -8.30 -0.48 -7.10
N VAL A 69 -7.23 0.22 -7.50
CA VAL A 69 -6.80 0.28 -8.90
C VAL A 69 -6.49 -1.11 -9.45
N ASN A 70 -5.79 -1.97 -8.70
CA ASN A 70 -5.47 -3.33 -9.12
C ASN A 70 -6.73 -4.20 -9.32
N THR A 71 -7.76 -4.00 -8.49
CA THR A 71 -9.03 -4.75 -8.56
C THR A 71 -9.89 -4.28 -9.73
N PHE A 72 -10.12 -2.98 -9.86
CA PHE A 72 -11.04 -2.45 -10.87
C PHE A 72 -10.41 -2.31 -12.27
N ALA A 73 -9.10 -2.13 -12.38
CA ALA A 73 -8.41 -2.20 -13.68
C ALA A 73 -8.57 -3.59 -14.32
N ARG A 74 -8.73 -4.64 -13.50
CA ARG A 74 -8.99 -6.00 -13.99
C ARG A 74 -10.37 -6.11 -14.62
N ASP A 75 -11.39 -5.56 -13.98
CA ASP A 75 -12.78 -5.66 -14.45
C ASP A 75 -12.97 -4.84 -15.73
N TRP A 76 -12.40 -3.62 -15.78
CA TRP A 76 -12.40 -2.79 -16.99
C TRP A 76 -11.68 -3.44 -18.19
N LEU A 77 -10.51 -4.07 -17.96
CA LEU A 77 -9.78 -4.80 -19.01
C LEU A 77 -10.51 -6.09 -19.44
N ALA A 78 -11.24 -6.74 -18.53
CA ALA A 78 -11.99 -7.95 -18.85
C ALA A 78 -13.20 -7.66 -19.74
N GLU A 79 -13.92 -6.56 -19.50
CA GLU A 79 -15.04 -6.10 -20.34
C GLU A 79 -14.58 -5.73 -21.76
N ARG A 80 -13.47 -5.00 -21.88
CA ARG A 80 -12.89 -4.58 -23.18
C ARG A 80 -12.40 -5.73 -24.08
N ASN A 81 -12.21 -6.94 -23.56
CA ASN A 81 -11.79 -8.10 -24.36
C ASN A 81 -12.96 -9.02 -24.74
N LYS A 82 -14.20 -8.72 -24.33
CA LYS A 82 -15.40 -9.49 -24.67
C LYS A 82 -16.17 -8.95 -25.88
N GLY A 83 -15.90 -7.71 -26.31
CA GLY A 83 -16.36 -7.13 -27.57
C GLY A 83 -15.28 -7.18 -28.63
#